data_AF-A0A1A7ZKZ5-F1
#
_entry.id   AF-A0A1A7ZKZ5-F1
#
_cell.length_a   1.000
_cell.length_b   1.000
_cell.length_c   1.000
_cell.angle_alpha   90.00
_cell.angle_beta   90.00
_cell.angle_gamma   90.00
#
_symmetry.space_group_name_H-M   'P 1'
#
loop_
_entity.id
_entity.type
_entity.pdbx_description
1 polymer ?
#
loop_
_entity_poly.entity_id
_entity_poly.type
_entity_poly.pdbx_seq_one_letter_code
_entity_poly.pdbx_strand_id
1 'polypeptide(L)'
;IFSHYYPRDISLNLYDKGVSLSAKQKNWSQIQQFMKKHNLHLLKEAIDGTIHCKPGAAELLVQEAHTILTNQRAADVRCREVHFSDEEYQKQLPSVARSTASKAIKNNLTATEITAEPDICTNQRKAQVILRRHLQLKADEKILNPERFQVKRNRNQLAAELPKGSSQDEEYCRIPSSGKTGSRGETLF
;
A
#
# COMPACT_ATOMS: atom_id res chain seq x y z
N ILE A 1 -16.19 -2.07 31.60
CA ILE A 1 -17.33 -2.79 30.98
C ILE A 1 -17.62 -4.06 31.75
N PHE A 2 -16.84 -5.14 31.60
CA PHE A 2 -17.15 -6.44 32.25
C PHE A 2 -17.24 -6.39 33.79
N SER A 3 -16.43 -5.58 34.48
CA SER A 3 -16.47 -5.45 35.95
C SER A 3 -17.81 -4.92 36.48
N HIS A 4 -18.61 -4.24 35.66
CA HIS A 4 -19.94 -3.79 36.03
C HIS A 4 -20.94 -4.96 36.12
N TYR A 5 -20.81 -5.93 35.22
CA TYR A 5 -21.68 -7.10 35.13
C TYR A 5 -21.17 -8.26 36.00
N TYR A 6 -19.86 -8.35 36.22
CA TYR A 6 -19.20 -9.41 36.98
C TYR A 6 -18.25 -8.84 38.06
N PRO A 7 -18.77 -8.09 39.05
CA PRO A 7 -17.94 -7.38 40.03
C PRO A 7 -17.18 -8.32 40.98
N ARG A 8 -17.64 -9.56 41.16
CA ARG A 8 -16.97 -10.56 42.02
C ARG A 8 -15.85 -11.32 41.30
N ASP A 9 -15.90 -11.38 39.98
CA ASP A 9 -14.95 -12.15 39.17
C ASP A 9 -13.80 -11.28 38.62
N ILE A 10 -13.99 -9.95 38.56
CA ILE A 10 -13.00 -9.03 37.99
C ILE A 10 -12.49 -8.05 39.05
N SER A 11 -11.25 -8.28 39.46
CA SER A 11 -10.50 -7.35 40.31
C SER A 11 -9.62 -6.43 39.44
N LEU A 12 -10.01 -5.16 39.32
CA LEU A 12 -9.29 -4.18 38.48
C LEU A 12 -7.82 -3.96 38.88
N ASN A 13 -7.47 -4.23 40.15
CA ASN A 13 -6.11 -4.08 40.67
C ASN A 13 -5.12 -5.13 40.14
N LEU A 14 -5.59 -6.22 39.53
CA LEU A 14 -4.74 -7.27 38.96
C LEU A 14 -4.25 -6.95 37.53
N TYR A 15 -4.83 -5.92 36.92
CA TYR A 15 -4.52 -5.52 35.55
C TYR A 15 -3.43 -4.44 35.53
N ASP A 16 -2.48 -4.61 34.61
CA ASP A 16 -1.41 -3.66 34.39
C ASP A 16 -1.94 -2.40 33.69
N LYS A 17 -1.50 -1.21 34.10
CA LYS A 17 -1.85 0.09 33.47
C LYS A 17 -0.85 0.50 32.37
N GLY A 18 0.19 -0.29 32.15
CA GLY A 18 1.25 -0.06 31.18
C GLY A 18 0.78 -0.20 29.73
N VAL A 19 1.51 0.45 28.84
CA VAL A 19 1.22 0.50 27.39
C VAL A 19 2.04 -0.49 26.57
N SER A 20 2.90 -1.29 27.21
CA SER A 20 3.78 -2.24 26.53
C SER A 20 2.97 -3.41 25.93
N LEU A 21 3.49 -4.01 24.84
CA LEU A 21 2.85 -5.16 24.21
C LEU A 21 2.70 -6.34 25.18
N SER A 22 3.72 -6.61 25.99
CA SER A 22 3.70 -7.67 27.01
C SER A 22 2.62 -7.42 28.07
N ALA A 23 2.49 -6.18 28.58
CA ALA A 23 1.43 -5.82 29.52
C ALA A 23 0.03 -6.02 28.91
N LYS A 24 -0.17 -5.57 27.66
CA LYS A 24 -1.42 -5.80 26.93
C LYS A 24 -1.74 -7.29 26.78
N GLN A 25 -0.78 -8.11 26.35
CA GLN A 25 -0.96 -9.56 26.18
C GLN A 25 -1.29 -10.25 27.51
N LYS A 26 -0.60 -9.88 28.61
CA LYS A 26 -0.87 -10.41 29.95
C LYS A 26 -2.26 -10.01 30.47
N ASN A 27 -2.67 -8.78 30.22
CA ASN A 27 -4.02 -8.34 30.58
C ASN A 27 -5.08 -9.11 29.76
N TRP A 28 -4.86 -9.26 28.46
CA TRP A 28 -5.78 -9.98 27.58
C TRP A 28 -5.86 -11.48 27.90
N SER A 29 -4.77 -12.13 28.31
CA SER A 29 -4.82 -13.54 28.72
C SER A 29 -5.71 -13.75 29.94
N GLN A 30 -5.67 -12.83 30.92
CA GLN A 30 -6.57 -12.84 32.08
C GLN A 30 -8.03 -12.61 31.67
N ILE A 31 -8.29 -11.63 30.80
CA ILE A 31 -9.64 -11.35 30.27
C ILE A 31 -10.18 -12.58 29.52
N GLN A 32 -9.35 -13.23 28.70
CA GLN A 32 -9.75 -14.43 27.94
C GLN A 32 -10.05 -15.63 28.86
N GLN A 33 -9.31 -15.81 29.96
CA GLN A 33 -9.63 -16.83 30.96
C GLN A 33 -10.99 -16.56 31.62
N PHE A 34 -11.25 -15.30 32.00
CA PHE A 34 -12.55 -14.87 32.49
C PHE A 34 -13.66 -15.14 31.46
N MET A 35 -13.46 -14.77 30.20
CA MET A 35 -14.44 -15.00 29.13
C MET A 35 -14.77 -16.48 28.95
N LYS A 36 -13.74 -17.35 28.96
CA LYS A 36 -13.93 -18.81 28.89
C LYS A 36 -14.76 -19.33 30.07
N LYS A 37 -14.50 -18.86 31.29
CA LYS A 37 -15.25 -19.26 32.49
C LYS A 37 -16.75 -18.93 32.38
N HIS A 38 -17.09 -17.82 31.72
CA HIS A 38 -18.47 -17.35 31.56
C HIS A 38 -19.09 -17.66 30.18
N ASN A 39 -18.44 -18.49 29.35
CA ASN A 39 -18.86 -18.82 27.99
C ASN A 39 -19.14 -17.58 27.11
N LEU A 40 -18.33 -16.53 27.28
CA LEU A 40 -18.39 -15.32 26.47
C LEU A 40 -17.43 -15.45 25.29
N HIS A 41 -17.91 -15.13 24.09
CA HIS A 41 -17.14 -15.27 22.85
C HIS A 41 -17.05 -13.94 22.11
N LEU A 42 -15.87 -13.32 22.14
CA LEU A 42 -15.53 -12.18 21.28
C LEU A 42 -14.77 -12.64 20.04
N LEU A 43 -14.83 -11.84 18.98
CA LEU A 43 -14.06 -12.05 17.77
C LEU A 43 -12.56 -11.97 18.07
N LYS A 44 -11.82 -13.01 17.67
CA LYS A 44 -10.38 -13.10 17.94
C LYS A 44 -9.63 -11.96 17.23
N GLU A 45 -10.03 -11.66 16.02
CA GLU A 45 -9.48 -10.60 15.19
C GLU A 45 -9.64 -9.24 15.89
N ALA A 46 -10.78 -8.98 16.54
CA ALA A 46 -11.01 -7.73 17.28
C ALA A 46 -10.11 -7.62 18.51
N ILE A 47 -9.88 -8.74 19.22
CA ILE A 47 -8.94 -8.80 20.35
C ILE A 47 -7.51 -8.52 19.84
N ASP A 48 -7.06 -9.26 18.83
CA ASP A 48 -5.71 -9.13 18.27
C ASP A 48 -5.49 -7.72 17.72
N GLY A 49 -6.46 -7.18 16.98
CA GLY A 49 -6.44 -5.81 16.49
C GLY A 49 -6.37 -4.78 17.63
N THR A 50 -7.07 -5.01 18.73
CA THR A 50 -7.04 -4.12 19.91
C THR A 50 -5.68 -4.16 20.61
N ILE A 51 -5.08 -5.35 20.78
CA ILE A 51 -3.72 -5.50 21.31
C ILE A 51 -2.72 -4.67 20.51
N HIS A 52 -2.87 -4.70 19.19
CA HIS A 52 -1.99 -4.02 18.23
C HIS A 52 -2.41 -2.58 17.89
N CYS A 53 -3.40 -2.01 18.58
CA CYS A 53 -3.91 -0.65 18.31
C CYS A 53 -4.32 -0.42 16.85
N LYS A 54 -4.92 -1.42 16.21
CA LYS A 54 -5.48 -1.27 14.87
C LYS A 54 -6.70 -0.33 14.89
N PRO A 55 -6.81 0.59 13.92
CA PRO A 55 -8.02 1.40 13.76
C PRO A 55 -9.26 0.52 13.63
N GLY A 56 -10.36 0.91 14.28
CA GLY A 56 -11.64 0.19 14.27
C GLY A 56 -11.72 -1.05 15.17
N ALA A 57 -10.60 -1.64 15.60
CA ALA A 57 -10.62 -2.88 16.40
C ALA A 57 -11.22 -2.68 17.79
N ALA A 58 -10.81 -1.61 18.49
CA ALA A 58 -11.33 -1.31 19.82
C ALA A 58 -12.82 -0.95 19.79
N GLU A 59 -13.25 -0.23 18.75
CA GLU A 59 -14.67 0.12 18.55
C GLU A 59 -15.52 -1.14 18.36
N LEU A 60 -15.12 -2.01 17.43
CA LEU A 60 -15.81 -3.28 17.20
C LEU A 60 -15.85 -4.14 18.48
N LEU A 61 -14.74 -4.18 19.21
CA LEU A 61 -14.66 -4.95 20.45
C LEU A 61 -15.64 -4.45 21.51
N VAL A 62 -15.77 -3.13 21.66
CA VAL A 62 -16.74 -2.53 22.59
C VAL A 62 -18.17 -2.83 22.14
N GLN A 63 -18.46 -2.74 20.84
CA GLN A 63 -19.77 -3.07 20.29
C GLN A 63 -20.13 -4.55 20.55
N GLU A 64 -19.21 -5.49 20.31
CA GLU A 64 -19.42 -6.91 20.60
C GLU A 64 -19.60 -7.15 22.10
N ALA A 65 -18.76 -6.56 22.95
CA ALA A 65 -18.88 -6.71 24.40
C ALA A 65 -20.24 -6.19 24.91
N HIS A 66 -20.69 -5.04 24.42
CA HIS A 66 -21.99 -4.49 24.78
C HIS A 66 -23.14 -5.39 24.32
N THR A 67 -23.07 -5.88 23.08
CA THR A 67 -24.07 -6.80 22.48
C THR A 67 -24.22 -8.05 23.33
N ILE A 68 -23.11 -8.70 23.70
CA ILE A 68 -23.09 -9.91 24.51
C ILE A 68 -23.67 -9.65 25.91
N LEU A 69 -23.26 -8.56 26.57
CA LEU A 69 -23.65 -8.29 27.95
C LEU A 69 -25.11 -7.83 28.09
N THR A 70 -25.66 -7.21 27.06
CA THR A 70 -27.05 -6.71 27.06
C THR A 70 -28.04 -7.68 26.42
N ASN A 71 -27.58 -8.86 25.94
CA ASN A 71 -28.39 -9.82 25.17
C ASN A 71 -29.12 -9.18 23.98
N GLN A 72 -28.65 -8.04 23.49
CA GLN A 72 -29.19 -7.43 22.28
C GLN A 72 -28.75 -8.30 21.11
N ARG A 73 -29.70 -8.83 20.34
CA ARG A 73 -29.38 -9.44 19.05
C ARG A 73 -28.97 -8.32 18.10
N ALA A 74 -27.69 -7.95 18.09
CA ALA A 74 -27.17 -7.12 17.02
C ALA A 74 -27.19 -7.97 15.75
N ALA A 75 -28.30 -7.90 15.02
CA ALA A 75 -28.56 -8.67 13.80
C ALA A 75 -27.51 -8.42 12.69
N ASP A 76 -26.61 -7.45 12.88
CA ASP A 76 -25.70 -6.95 11.86
C ASP A 76 -24.20 -7.11 12.18
N VAL A 77 -23.82 -7.22 13.46
CA VAL A 77 -22.39 -7.20 13.88
C VAL A 77 -21.66 -8.50 13.52
N ARG A 78 -22.37 -9.62 13.48
CA ARG A 78 -21.78 -10.97 13.36
C ARG A 78 -21.45 -11.40 11.93
N CYS A 79 -21.84 -10.65 10.91
CA CYS A 79 -21.79 -11.10 9.51
C CYS A 79 -20.76 -10.37 8.64
N ARG A 80 -20.01 -9.39 9.17
CA ARG A 80 -19.02 -8.66 8.39
C ARG A 80 -17.66 -9.36 8.50
N GLU A 81 -17.08 -9.73 7.36
CA GLU A 81 -15.68 -10.13 7.31
C GLU A 81 -14.83 -8.92 7.72
N VAL A 82 -14.26 -8.94 8.92
CA VAL A 82 -13.58 -7.76 9.48
C VAL A 82 -12.10 -7.81 9.14
N HIS A 83 -11.69 -6.94 8.23
CA HIS A 83 -10.28 -6.68 7.94
C HIS A 83 -9.87 -5.33 8.53
N PHE A 84 -8.98 -5.34 9.52
CA PHE A 84 -8.40 -4.11 10.08
C PHE A 84 -7.31 -3.53 9.18
N SER A 85 -7.72 -3.09 7.99
CA SER A 85 -6.86 -2.47 6.99
C SER A 85 -7.45 -1.14 6.54
N ASP A 86 -6.60 -0.23 6.06
CA ASP A 86 -7.06 1.07 5.53
C ASP A 86 -7.63 0.97 4.10
N GLU A 87 -8.01 -0.22 3.61
CA GLU A 87 -8.45 -0.46 2.24
C GLU A 87 -9.56 0.43 1.75
N GLU A 88 -10.69 0.37 2.44
CA GLU A 88 -11.90 1.05 2.04
C GLU A 88 -11.65 2.55 2.03
N TYR A 89 -10.92 3.05 3.03
CA TYR A 89 -10.48 4.43 3.09
C TYR A 89 -9.60 4.82 1.89
N GLN A 90 -8.56 4.04 1.55
CA GLN A 90 -7.69 4.34 0.41
C GLN A 90 -8.43 4.32 -0.94
N LYS A 91 -9.44 3.46 -1.10
CA LYS A 91 -10.26 3.40 -2.32
C LYS A 91 -11.10 4.67 -2.51
N GLN A 92 -11.59 5.27 -1.43
CA GLN A 92 -12.41 6.48 -1.45
C GLN A 92 -11.58 7.76 -1.69
N LEU A 93 -10.28 7.73 -1.43
CA LEU A 93 -9.41 8.88 -1.60
C LEU A 93 -9.08 9.16 -3.08
N PRO A 94 -8.96 10.45 -3.47
CA PRO A 94 -8.37 10.81 -4.75
C PRO A 94 -6.88 10.41 -4.78
N SER A 95 -6.37 10.11 -5.98
CA SER A 95 -4.99 9.61 -6.20
C SER A 95 -3.92 10.37 -5.41
N VAL A 96 -3.96 11.70 -5.47
CA VAL A 96 -2.96 12.58 -4.87
C VAL A 96 -2.94 12.53 -3.33
N ALA A 97 -4.03 12.08 -2.71
CA ALA A 97 -4.18 11.96 -1.25
C ALA A 97 -3.94 10.53 -0.73
N ARG A 98 -3.81 9.54 -1.62
CA ARG A 98 -3.57 8.15 -1.21
C ARG A 98 -2.21 8.01 -0.55
N SER A 99 -2.10 7.04 0.34
CA SER A 99 -0.85 6.76 1.04
C SER A 99 0.25 6.31 0.07
N THR A 100 1.49 6.68 0.35
CA THR A 100 2.66 6.09 -0.31
C THR A 100 2.85 4.63 0.11
N ALA A 101 3.58 3.84 -0.66
CA ALA A 101 3.83 2.42 -0.34
C ALA A 101 4.36 2.20 1.10
N SER A 102 5.35 3.00 1.53
CA SER A 102 5.89 2.92 2.88
C SER A 102 4.84 3.28 3.95
N LYS A 103 3.97 4.26 3.65
CA LYS A 103 2.89 4.65 4.57
C LYS A 103 1.78 3.59 4.61
N ALA A 104 1.46 2.95 3.49
CA ALA A 104 0.53 1.82 3.43
C ALA A 104 1.03 0.65 4.30
N ILE A 105 2.31 0.29 4.21
CA ILE A 105 2.90 -0.74 5.08
C ILE A 105 2.77 -0.33 6.55
N LYS A 106 3.19 0.89 6.91
CA LYS A 106 3.13 1.38 8.31
C LYS A 106 1.70 1.44 8.88
N ASN A 107 0.70 1.77 8.05
CA ASN A 107 -0.69 1.84 8.48
C ASN A 107 -1.28 0.44 8.71
N ASN A 108 -0.87 -0.56 7.92
CA ASN A 108 -1.49 -1.89 7.90
C ASN A 108 -0.67 -2.98 8.60
N LEU A 109 0.59 -2.72 8.96
CA LEU A 109 1.45 -3.63 9.71
C LEU A 109 2.17 -2.85 10.82
N THR A 110 1.70 -3.03 12.05
CA THR A 110 2.21 -2.31 13.23
C THR A 110 3.51 -2.92 13.73
N ALA A 111 4.34 -2.10 14.38
CA ALA A 111 5.57 -2.59 15.00
C ALA A 111 5.29 -3.70 16.03
N THR A 112 4.17 -3.60 16.76
CA THR A 112 3.77 -4.62 17.74
C THR A 112 3.38 -5.95 17.10
N GLU A 113 2.83 -5.97 15.89
CA GLU A 113 2.57 -7.23 15.17
C GLU A 113 3.88 -7.89 14.75
N ILE A 114 4.85 -7.09 14.28
CA ILE A 114 6.17 -7.57 13.90
C ILE A 114 6.92 -8.14 15.12
N THR A 115 6.80 -7.50 16.28
CA THR A 115 7.41 -8.01 17.51
C THR A 115 6.69 -9.25 18.05
N ALA A 116 5.37 -9.34 17.88
CA ALA A 116 4.59 -10.51 18.33
C ALA A 116 4.83 -11.75 17.47
N GLU A 117 5.07 -11.58 16.18
CA GLU A 117 5.41 -12.64 15.23
C GLU A 117 6.90 -12.57 14.89
N PRO A 118 7.79 -13.30 15.58
CA PRO A 118 9.23 -13.18 15.35
C PRO A 118 9.68 -13.74 13.99
N ASP A 119 8.83 -14.51 13.29
CA ASP A 119 9.17 -15.03 11.97
C ASP A 119 9.26 -13.91 10.91
N ILE A 120 10.48 -13.68 10.45
CA ILE A 120 10.81 -12.68 9.44
C ILE A 120 10.11 -12.99 8.11
N CYS A 121 10.02 -14.28 7.73
CA CYS A 121 9.41 -14.68 6.47
C CYS A 121 7.92 -14.34 6.44
N THR A 122 7.21 -14.62 7.54
CA THR A 122 5.79 -14.27 7.71
C THR A 122 5.58 -12.76 7.66
N ASN A 123 6.37 -11.97 8.38
CA ASN A 123 6.25 -10.51 8.35
C ASN A 123 6.58 -9.92 6.98
N GLN A 124 7.59 -10.45 6.30
CA GLN A 124 7.93 -10.04 4.94
C GLN A 124 6.79 -10.37 3.97
N ARG A 125 6.17 -11.54 4.10
CA ARG A 125 4.98 -11.92 3.30
C ARG A 125 3.82 -10.96 3.55
N LYS A 126 3.52 -10.60 4.81
CA LYS A 126 2.49 -9.59 5.14
C LYS A 126 2.78 -8.25 4.48
N ALA A 127 4.02 -7.75 4.57
CA ALA A 127 4.43 -6.50 3.93
C ALA A 127 4.32 -6.55 2.39
N GLN A 128 4.69 -7.69 1.78
CA GLN A 128 4.57 -7.90 0.33
C GLN A 128 3.11 -7.87 -0.14
N VAL A 129 2.18 -8.46 0.63
CA VAL A 129 0.75 -8.41 0.32
C VAL A 129 0.24 -6.96 0.29
N ILE A 130 0.60 -6.16 1.30
CA ILE A 130 0.24 -4.74 1.38
C ILE A 130 0.83 -3.96 0.19
N LEU A 131 2.09 -4.22 -0.14
CA LEU A 131 2.77 -3.56 -1.26
C LEU A 131 2.13 -3.90 -2.61
N ARG A 132 1.83 -5.18 -2.87
CA ARG A 132 1.18 -5.62 -4.11
C ARG A 132 -0.17 -4.91 -4.31
N ARG A 133 -0.97 -4.85 -3.25
CA ARG A 133 -2.25 -4.14 -3.26
C ARG A 133 -2.09 -2.64 -3.55
N HIS A 134 -1.10 -1.99 -2.94
CA HIS A 134 -0.79 -0.59 -3.23
C HIS A 134 -0.42 -0.39 -4.72
N LEU A 135 0.41 -1.27 -5.28
CA LEU A 135 0.79 -1.22 -6.69
C LEU A 135 -0.42 -1.44 -7.62
N GLN A 136 -1.32 -2.35 -7.26
CA GLN A 136 -2.55 -2.58 -8.00
C GLN A 136 -3.40 -1.32 -8.08
N LEU A 137 -3.64 -0.64 -6.95
CA LEU A 137 -4.40 0.62 -6.92
C LEU A 137 -3.78 1.71 -7.83
N LYS A 138 -2.45 1.75 -7.95
CA LYS A 138 -1.77 2.66 -8.89
C LYS A 138 -1.92 2.25 -10.34
N ALA A 139 -1.91 0.94 -10.62
CA ALA A 139 -2.14 0.42 -11.97
C ALA A 139 -3.57 0.72 -12.42
N ASP A 140 -4.56 0.46 -11.55
CA ASP A 140 -5.97 0.73 -11.81
C ASP A 140 -6.20 2.22 -12.08
N GLU A 141 -5.55 3.11 -11.32
CA GLU A 141 -5.65 4.55 -11.55
C GLU A 141 -5.12 4.97 -12.93
N LYS A 142 -4.02 4.36 -13.39
CA LYS A 142 -3.45 4.62 -14.72
C LYS A 142 -4.40 4.20 -15.83
N ILE A 143 -5.06 3.07 -15.64
CA ILE A 143 -6.05 2.54 -16.60
C ILE A 143 -7.28 3.45 -16.65
N LEU A 144 -7.74 3.95 -15.49
CA LEU A 144 -8.92 4.82 -15.41
C LEU A 144 -8.66 6.25 -15.91
N ASN A 145 -7.42 6.74 -15.86
CA ASN A 145 -7.07 8.12 -16.22
C ASN A 145 -5.91 8.18 -17.21
N PRO A 146 -6.02 7.59 -18.41
CA PRO A 146 -4.90 7.47 -19.34
C PRO A 146 -4.31 8.83 -19.72
N GLU A 147 -5.15 9.84 -19.96
CA GLU A 147 -4.76 11.23 -20.28
C GLU A 147 -3.79 11.84 -19.27
N ARG A 148 -3.97 11.53 -17.97
CA ARG A 148 -3.10 12.03 -16.90
C ARG A 148 -1.69 11.42 -16.98
N PHE A 149 -1.59 10.19 -17.48
CA PHE A 149 -0.36 9.40 -17.49
C PHE A 149 0.27 9.26 -18.88
N GLN A 150 -0.31 9.88 -19.91
CA GLN A 150 0.34 10.01 -21.20
C GLN A 150 1.63 10.81 -21.04
N VAL A 151 2.76 10.10 -21.00
CA VAL A 151 4.08 10.72 -21.11
C VAL A 151 4.20 11.19 -22.55
N LYS A 152 4.08 12.50 -22.79
CA LYS A 152 4.42 13.08 -24.09
C LYS A 152 5.84 12.61 -24.45
N ARG A 153 6.01 11.99 -25.62
CA ARG A 153 7.33 11.57 -26.10
C ARG A 153 8.29 12.76 -26.03
N ASN A 154 9.42 12.58 -25.35
CA ASN A 154 10.43 13.63 -25.29
C ASN A 154 11.13 13.75 -26.66
N ARG A 155 11.59 14.96 -27.01
CA ARG A 155 12.29 15.26 -28.28
C ARG A 155 13.41 14.26 -28.62
N ASN A 156 14.09 13.74 -27.59
CA ASN A 156 15.17 12.77 -27.72
C ASN A 156 14.68 11.39 -28.20
N GLN A 157 13.44 11.01 -27.89
CA GLN A 157 12.84 9.76 -28.37
C GLN A 157 12.39 9.89 -29.83
N LEU A 158 11.87 11.06 -30.22
CA LEU A 158 11.53 11.35 -31.62
C LEU A 158 12.78 11.41 -32.52
N ALA A 159 13.89 11.93 -32.01
CA ALA A 159 15.15 12.00 -32.75
C ALA A 159 15.79 10.61 -33.01
N ALA A 160 15.54 9.63 -32.13
CA ALA A 160 16.07 8.27 -32.28
C ALA A 160 15.31 7.41 -33.31
N GLU A 161 14.07 7.79 -33.64
CA GLU A 161 13.23 7.11 -34.66
C GLU A 161 13.38 7.73 -36.05
N LEU A 162 14.13 8.82 -36.21
CA LEU A 162 14.46 9.32 -37.54
C LEU A 162 15.25 8.23 -38.29
N PRO A 163 14.82 7.82 -39.49
CA PRO A 163 15.57 6.86 -40.27
C PRO A 163 16.97 7.44 -40.49
N LYS A 164 18.00 6.71 -40.04
CA LYS A 164 19.37 7.00 -40.44
C LYS A 164 19.38 6.95 -41.96
N GLY A 165 19.53 8.11 -42.60
CA GLY A 165 19.58 8.21 -44.05
C GLY A 165 20.55 7.15 -44.57
N SER A 166 20.03 6.27 -45.42
CA SER A 166 20.83 5.34 -46.20
C SER A 166 21.80 6.18 -47.02
N SER A 167 23.09 6.17 -46.64
CA SER A 167 24.17 6.60 -47.52
C SER A 167 24.18 5.66 -48.73
N GLN A 168 23.50 6.06 -49.79
CA GLN A 168 23.74 5.55 -51.12
C GLN A 168 24.23 6.71 -51.98
N ASP A 169 25.32 6.41 -52.69
CA ASP A 169 25.75 6.99 -53.95
C ASP A 169 26.69 8.21 -53.91
N GLU A 170 28.00 7.93 -53.99
CA GLU A 170 28.99 8.80 -54.65
C GLU A 170 29.90 7.88 -55.50
N GLU A 171 29.33 7.36 -56.59
CA GLU A 171 30.06 6.71 -57.68
C GLU A 171 30.54 7.79 -58.67
N TYR A 172 31.85 8.03 -58.64
CA TYR A 172 32.74 8.29 -59.78
C TYR A 172 32.17 9.00 -61.03
N CYS A 173 32.63 10.23 -61.27
CA CYS A 173 32.74 10.75 -62.63
C CYS A 173 34.11 11.40 -62.88
N ARG A 174 34.99 10.65 -63.56
CA ARG A 174 36.13 11.16 -64.33
C ARG A 174 35.64 12.24 -65.30
N ILE A 175 36.26 13.42 -65.29
CA ILE A 175 36.16 14.37 -66.40
C ILE A 175 37.41 14.20 -67.29
N PRO A 176 37.26 14.00 -68.61
CA PRO A 176 38.38 13.83 -69.51
C PRO A 176 39.00 15.19 -69.89
N SER A 177 40.33 15.23 -69.91
CA SER A 177 41.10 16.33 -70.47
C SER A 177 41.25 16.14 -71.99
N SER A 178 40.72 17.08 -72.78
CA SER A 178 41.18 17.30 -74.14
C SER A 178 40.84 18.73 -74.55
N GLY A 179 41.87 19.51 -74.87
CA GLY A 179 41.76 20.94 -75.15
C GLY A 179 41.40 21.27 -76.61
N LYS A 180 41.13 22.56 -76.85
CA LYS A 180 41.70 23.36 -77.96
C LYS A 180 41.18 24.81 -77.95
N THR A 181 42.15 25.74 -77.97
CA THR A 181 42.29 26.97 -78.79
C THR A 181 41.23 28.07 -78.83
N GLY A 182 41.70 29.31 -78.63
CA GLY A 182 41.08 30.58 -79.06
C GLY A 182 41.58 31.75 -78.21
N SER A 183 42.77 32.32 -78.45
CA SER A 183 43.10 33.44 -79.35
C SER A 183 42.76 34.85 -78.81
N ARG A 184 43.85 35.58 -78.50
CA ARG A 184 44.17 37.02 -78.70
C ARG A 184 43.44 38.15 -77.96
N GLY A 185 44.26 39.09 -77.49
CA GLY A 185 43.95 40.45 -77.03
C GLY A 185 44.94 40.89 -75.93
N GLU A 186 46.23 41.10 -76.23
CA GLU A 186 46.84 42.44 -76.42
C GLU A 186 46.46 43.47 -75.35
N THR A 187 47.37 43.77 -74.42
CA THR A 187 47.72 45.17 -74.05
C THR A 187 49.14 45.22 -73.50
N LEU A 188 49.91 46.15 -74.05
CA LEU A 188 51.34 46.43 -73.87
C LEU A 188 51.67 47.08 -72.52
N PHE A 189 52.85 46.75 -71.98
CA PHE A 189 53.92 47.72 -71.64
C PHE A 189 55.27 47.08 -71.91
#